data_AF-A0A0D4CND4-F1
#
_entry.id   AF-A0A0D4CND4-F1
#
_cell.length_a   1.000
_cell.length_b   1.000
_cell.length_c   1.000
_cell.angle_alpha   90.00
_cell.angle_beta   90.00
_cell.angle_gamma   90.00
#
_symmetry.space_group_name_H-M   'P 1'
#
loop_
_entity.id
_entity.type
_entity.pdbx_description
1 polymer ?
#
loop_
_entity_poly.entity_id
_entity_poly.type
_entity_poly.pdbx_seq_one_letter_code
_entity_poly.pdbx_strand_id
1 'polypeptide(L)'
;MSVAELENHYLCVYKGEKALTFGTFSEIVDKLQVKPSTVEWYMSNAHIKRLDEQHVTNGIVIVDIDADGESAREIRTRRTRAKYKCIANYYIRHSMDETSFKFDCNVKQVSEIFKAVYGCSKRDYLKLNNIKKAG
;
A
#
# COMPACT_ATOMS: atom_id res chain seq x y z
N MET A 1 3.88 0.39 3.95
CA MET A 1 2.89 -0.25 4.84
C MET A 1 2.82 0.65 6.04
N SER A 2 1.65 1.11 6.48
CA SER A 2 1.57 1.80 7.79
C SER A 2 1.40 0.76 8.89
N VAL A 3 1.90 1.04 10.09
CA VAL A 3 1.77 0.17 11.27
C VAL A 3 0.32 -0.29 11.50
N ALA A 4 -0.66 0.60 11.28
CA ALA A 4 -2.08 0.29 11.44
C ALA A 4 -2.63 -0.76 10.45
N GLU A 5 -1.97 -0.99 9.31
CA GLU A 5 -2.38 -2.02 8.35
C GLU A 5 -1.74 -3.38 8.66
N LEU A 6 -0.64 -3.41 9.41
CA LEU A 6 0.11 -4.62 9.77
C LEU A 6 -0.38 -5.30 11.05
N GLU A 7 -1.15 -4.60 11.88
CA GLU A 7 -1.62 -5.15 13.17
C GLU A 7 -2.41 -6.46 13.04
N ASN A 8 -3.09 -6.68 11.91
CA ASN A 8 -3.90 -7.86 11.68
C ASN A 8 -3.25 -8.91 10.76
N HIS A 9 -2.02 -8.69 10.31
CA HIS A 9 -1.30 -9.64 9.47
C HIS A 9 -0.42 -10.55 10.32
N TYR A 10 -0.45 -11.85 10.03
CA TYR A 10 0.46 -12.83 10.59
C TYR A 10 1.80 -12.82 9.86
N LEU A 11 2.85 -12.69 10.65
CA LEU A 11 4.22 -12.61 10.19
C LEU A 11 5.00 -13.83 10.71
N CYS A 12 5.96 -14.29 9.91
CA CYS A 12 6.98 -15.24 10.36
C CYS A 12 8.36 -14.65 10.25
N VAL A 13 9.14 -14.81 11.31
CA VAL A 13 10.50 -14.32 11.43
C VAL A 13 11.45 -15.48 11.18
N TYR A 14 12.34 -15.33 10.22
CA TYR A 14 13.41 -16.26 9.90
C TYR A 14 14.76 -15.67 10.27
N LYS A 15 15.71 -16.53 10.62
CA LYS A 15 17.13 -16.22 10.71
C LYS A 15 17.91 -17.30 9.97
N GLY A 16 18.42 -16.94 8.80
CA GLY A 16 18.82 -17.92 7.79
C GLY A 16 17.64 -18.85 7.46
N GLU A 17 17.85 -20.16 7.50
CA GLU A 17 16.82 -21.16 7.22
C GLU A 17 15.91 -21.48 8.43
N LYS A 18 16.22 -20.93 9.61
CA LYS A 18 15.50 -21.25 10.85
C LYS A 18 14.35 -20.27 11.10
N ALA A 19 13.13 -20.79 11.21
CA ALA A 19 12.01 -20.03 11.76
C ALA A 19 12.23 -19.77 13.26
N LEU A 20 12.20 -18.50 13.66
CA LEU A 20 12.38 -18.06 15.04
C LEU A 20 11.05 -17.91 15.77
N THR A 21 10.09 -17.23 15.14
CA THR A 21 8.78 -16.97 15.75
C THR A 21 7.74 -16.65 14.67
N PHE A 22 6.48 -16.81 15.04
CA PHE A 22 5.30 -16.46 14.27
C PHE A 22 4.35 -15.63 15.15
N GLY A 23 3.58 -14.73 14.55
CA GLY A 23 2.60 -13.92 15.27
C GLY A 23 2.21 -12.66 14.51
N THR A 24 1.34 -11.86 15.12
CA THR A 24 0.98 -10.54 14.58
C THR A 24 2.13 -9.56 14.68
N PHE A 25 2.07 -8.43 13.98
CA PHE A 25 3.12 -7.41 14.03
C PHE A 25 3.50 -6.99 15.46
N SER A 26 2.50 -6.73 16.32
CA SER A 26 2.73 -6.34 17.72
C SER A 26 3.38 -7.46 18.53
N GLU A 27 2.94 -8.71 18.34
CA GLU A 27 3.56 -9.87 18.98
C GLU A 27 5.02 -10.06 18.54
N ILE A 28 5.34 -9.80 17.27
CA ILE A 28 6.71 -9.89 16.75
C ILE A 28 7.60 -8.80 17.36
N VAL A 29 7.09 -7.57 17.44
CA VAL A 29 7.79 -6.44 18.11
C VAL A 29 8.15 -6.82 19.54
N ASP A 30 7.19 -7.36 20.30
CA ASP A 30 7.37 -7.75 21.69
C ASP A 30 8.34 -8.93 21.84
N LYS A 31 8.17 -9.99 21.03
CA LYS A 31 9.02 -11.19 21.08
C LYS A 31 10.47 -10.91 20.68
N LEU A 32 10.69 -10.04 19.70
CA LEU A 32 12.04 -9.65 19.28
C LEU A 32 12.64 -8.55 20.16
N GLN A 33 11.84 -7.88 20.99
CA GLN A 33 12.25 -6.73 21.80
C GLN A 33 12.91 -5.61 20.97
N VAL A 34 12.33 -5.32 19.81
CA VAL A 34 12.82 -4.27 18.90
C VAL A 34 11.77 -3.18 18.70
N LYS A 35 12.12 -2.09 18.02
CA LYS A 35 11.15 -1.05 17.67
C LYS A 35 10.29 -1.50 16.47
N PRO A 36 9.04 -1.03 16.36
CA PRO A 36 8.21 -1.24 15.17
C PRO A 36 8.92 -0.91 13.84
N SER A 37 9.64 0.21 13.79
CA SER A 37 10.39 0.62 12.60
C SER A 37 11.51 -0.36 12.22
N THR A 38 12.05 -1.10 13.17
CA THR A 38 13.04 -2.16 12.91
C THR A 38 12.39 -3.37 12.24
N VAL A 39 11.19 -3.77 12.68
CA VAL A 39 10.41 -4.83 12.04
C VAL A 39 10.06 -4.45 10.60
N GLU A 40 9.57 -3.23 10.38
CA GLU A 40 9.31 -2.70 9.03
C GLU A 40 10.55 -2.72 8.14
N TRP A 41 11.71 -2.38 8.71
CA TRP A 41 12.97 -2.41 7.97
C TRP A 41 13.36 -3.85 7.58
N TYR A 42 13.22 -4.83 8.48
CA TYR A 42 13.48 -6.24 8.17
C TYR A 42 12.55 -6.81 7.09
N MET A 43 11.34 -6.26 6.96
CA MET A 43 10.41 -6.62 5.88
C MET A 43 10.71 -5.92 4.55
N SER A 44 11.61 -4.94 4.53
CA SER A 44 11.82 -4.09 3.35
C SER A 44 12.73 -4.75 2.30
N ASN A 45 12.45 -4.49 1.02
CA ASN A 45 13.31 -4.92 -0.08
C ASN A 45 14.75 -4.38 0.02
N ALA A 46 14.93 -3.21 0.64
CA ALA A 46 16.26 -2.64 0.83
C ALA A 46 17.12 -3.49 1.77
N HIS A 47 16.52 -4.02 2.84
CA HIS A 47 17.18 -4.94 3.75
C HIS A 47 17.49 -6.29 3.08
N ILE A 48 16.50 -6.87 2.39
CA ILE A 48 16.69 -8.13 1.64
C ILE A 48 17.85 -8.00 0.64
N LYS A 49 17.86 -6.92 -0.15
CA LYS A 49 18.94 -6.64 -1.10
C LYS A 49 20.30 -6.49 -0.42
N ARG A 50 20.35 -5.84 0.75
CA ARG A 50 21.59 -5.70 1.52
C ARG A 50 22.12 -7.05 2.00
N LEU A 51 21.25 -7.95 2.46
CA LEU A 51 21.66 -9.30 2.87
C LEU A 51 22.24 -10.09 1.70
N ASP A 52 21.61 -9.99 0.53
CA ASP A 52 22.05 -10.63 -0.71
C ASP A 52 23.41 -10.09 -1.17
N GLU A 53 23.55 -8.76 -1.27
CA GLU A 53 24.81 -8.09 -1.64
C GLU A 53 25.96 -8.45 -0.68
N GLN A 54 25.67 -8.55 0.62
CA GLN A 54 26.65 -8.90 1.64
C GLN A 54 26.86 -10.41 1.80
N HIS A 55 26.15 -11.24 1.04
CA HIS A 55 26.18 -12.71 1.12
C HIS A 55 25.96 -13.23 2.55
N VAL A 56 25.10 -12.55 3.31
CA VAL A 56 24.81 -12.87 4.72
C VAL A 56 23.79 -14.00 4.77
N THR A 57 24.24 -15.20 5.10
CA THR A 57 23.38 -16.41 5.17
C THR A 57 22.57 -16.53 6.46
N ASN A 58 22.89 -15.74 7.49
CA ASN A 58 22.28 -15.85 8.83
C ASN A 58 21.56 -14.55 9.26
N GLY A 59 21.09 -13.78 8.27
CA GLY A 59 20.36 -12.53 8.48
C GLY A 59 18.92 -12.79 8.93
N ILE A 60 18.35 -11.82 9.66
CA ILE A 60 16.93 -11.84 10.02
C ILE A 60 16.11 -11.37 8.82
N VAL A 61 15.09 -12.13 8.44
CA VAL A 61 14.10 -11.77 7.42
C VAL A 61 12.71 -12.00 7.99
N ILE A 62 11.81 -11.06 7.75
CA ILE A 62 10.41 -11.16 8.20
C ILE A 62 9.53 -11.26 6.97
N VAL A 63 8.74 -12.33 6.92
CA VAL A 63 7.83 -12.64 5.83
C VAL A 63 6.40 -12.46 6.32
N ASP A 64 5.63 -11.69 5.56
CA ASP A 64 4.19 -11.59 5.73
C ASP A 64 3.53 -12.83 5.15
N ILE A 65 2.86 -13.63 5.98
CA ILE A 65 2.21 -14.88 5.58
C ILE A 65 0.83 -14.62 5.00
N ASP A 66 0.15 -13.58 5.46
CA ASP A 66 -1.18 -13.20 4.98
C ASP A 66 -1.11 -12.34 3.71
N ALA A 67 0.10 -11.96 3.28
CA ALA A 67 0.31 -11.56 1.90
C ALA A 67 0.12 -12.81 1.03
N ASP A 68 -1.03 -12.91 0.35
CA ASP A 68 -1.48 -14.01 -0.54
C ASP A 68 -0.53 -14.32 -1.72
N GLY A 69 0.77 -14.53 -1.46
CA GLY A 69 1.83 -14.54 -2.47
C GLY A 69 2.03 -13.19 -3.18
N GLU A 70 1.28 -12.15 -2.82
CA GLU A 70 1.40 -10.81 -3.42
C GLU A 70 2.74 -10.18 -3.01
N SER A 71 3.58 -9.93 -3.99
CA SER A 71 4.81 -9.17 -3.80
C SER A 71 4.50 -7.78 -3.21
N ALA A 72 5.46 -7.19 -2.49
CA ALA A 72 5.35 -5.80 -2.02
C ALA A 72 4.99 -4.79 -3.14
N ARG A 73 5.31 -5.13 -4.40
CA ARG A 73 4.91 -4.37 -5.59
C ARG A 73 3.41 -4.48 -5.87
N GLU A 74 2.84 -5.68 -5.84
CA GLU A 74 1.41 -5.92 -6.07
C GLU A 74 0.56 -5.27 -4.99
N ILE A 75 0.98 -5.38 -3.72
CA ILE A 75 0.34 -4.69 -2.59
C ILE A 75 0.32 -3.17 -2.82
N ARG A 76 1.44 -2.58 -3.25
CA ARG A 76 1.50 -1.15 -3.60
C ARG A 76 0.60 -0.81 -4.76
N THR A 77 0.60 -1.60 -5.83
CA THR A 77 -0.27 -1.37 -7.00
C THR A 77 -1.75 -1.44 -6.63
N ARG A 78 -2.15 -2.41 -5.80
CA ARG A 78 -3.52 -2.55 -5.28
C ARG A 78 -3.94 -1.32 -4.46
N ARG A 79 -3.07 -0.84 -3.57
CA ARG A 79 -3.29 0.37 -2.77
C ARG A 79 -3.44 1.62 -3.63
N THR A 80 -2.55 1.79 -4.60
CA THR A 80 -2.63 2.91 -5.55
C THR A 80 -3.94 2.86 -6.32
N ARG A 81 -4.36 1.68 -6.81
CA ARG A 81 -5.65 1.50 -7.49
C ARG A 81 -6.84 1.82 -6.58
N ALA A 82 -6.82 1.37 -5.33
CA ALA A 82 -7.88 1.67 -4.35
C ALA A 82 -7.96 3.18 -4.06
N LYS A 83 -6.82 3.83 -3.80
CA LYS A 83 -6.74 5.29 -3.61
C LYS A 83 -7.27 6.03 -4.85
N TYR A 84 -6.86 5.61 -6.04
CA TYR A 84 -7.29 6.21 -7.31
C TYR A 84 -8.80 6.08 -7.52
N LYS A 85 -9.39 4.93 -7.15
CA LYS A 85 -10.84 4.74 -7.19
C LYS A 85 -11.55 5.69 -6.23
N CYS A 86 -11.03 5.90 -5.01
CA CYS A 86 -11.58 6.88 -4.07
C CYS A 86 -11.53 8.32 -4.62
N ILE A 87 -10.39 8.74 -5.17
CA ILE A 87 -10.21 10.06 -5.81
C ILE A 87 -11.21 10.23 -6.96
N ALA A 88 -11.28 9.25 -7.86
CA ALA A 88 -12.15 9.30 -9.04
C ALA A 88 -13.63 9.37 -8.64
N ASN A 89 -14.05 8.58 -7.64
CA ASN A 89 -15.43 8.60 -7.12
C ASN A 89 -15.81 9.95 -6.51
N TYR A 90 -14.92 10.52 -5.71
CA TYR A 90 -15.14 11.84 -5.12
C TYR A 90 -15.25 12.91 -6.23
N TYR A 91 -14.34 12.86 -7.20
CA TYR A 91 -14.35 13.80 -8.32
C TYR A 91 -15.62 13.75 -9.17
N ILE A 92 -16.45 12.69 -9.13
CA ILE A 92 -17.75 12.67 -9.84
C ILE A 92 -18.61 13.87 -9.42
N ARG A 93 -18.66 14.16 -8.12
CA ARG A 93 -19.55 15.18 -7.52
C ARG A 93 -18.84 16.49 -7.18
N HIS A 94 -17.51 16.48 -7.12
CA HIS A 94 -16.71 17.62 -6.67
C HIS A 94 -15.88 18.23 -7.79
N SER A 95 -15.37 19.45 -7.58
CA SER A 95 -14.45 20.10 -8.53
C SER A 95 -13.06 19.44 -8.50
N MET A 96 -12.21 19.76 -9.49
CA MET A 96 -10.81 19.27 -9.46
C MET A 96 -10.06 19.85 -8.29
N ASP A 97 -10.25 21.16 -8.00
CA ASP A 97 -9.57 21.86 -6.92
C ASP A 97 -9.97 21.31 -5.54
N GLU A 98 -11.26 21.06 -5.33
CA GLU A 98 -11.76 20.42 -4.10
C GLU A 98 -11.18 19.01 -3.93
N THR A 99 -11.10 18.25 -5.02
CA THR A 99 -10.56 16.89 -4.99
C THR A 99 -9.06 16.91 -4.72
N SER A 100 -8.30 17.80 -5.37
CA SER A 100 -6.87 17.95 -5.13
C SER A 100 -6.57 18.33 -3.70
N PHE A 101 -7.36 19.28 -3.14
CA PHE A 101 -7.21 19.71 -1.76
C PHE A 101 -7.52 18.57 -0.79
N LYS A 102 -8.60 17.81 -1.02
CA LYS A 102 -8.99 16.70 -0.14
C LYS A 102 -7.99 15.54 -0.12
N PHE A 103 -7.40 15.22 -1.27
CA PHE A 103 -6.54 14.03 -1.41
C PHE A 103 -5.05 14.35 -1.50
N ASP A 104 -4.68 15.61 -1.29
CA ASP A 104 -3.32 16.15 -1.37
C ASP A 104 -2.60 15.65 -2.64
N CYS A 105 -3.18 15.99 -3.80
CA CYS A 105 -2.65 15.60 -5.09
C CYS A 105 -2.68 16.76 -6.09
N ASN A 106 -1.91 16.66 -7.16
CA ASN A 106 -1.88 17.71 -8.16
C ASN A 106 -3.22 17.76 -8.92
N VAL A 107 -3.76 18.96 -9.15
CA VAL A 107 -4.99 19.20 -9.92
C VAL A 107 -4.97 18.46 -11.26
N LYS A 108 -3.84 18.43 -11.96
CA LYS A 108 -3.69 17.69 -13.24
C LYS A 108 -3.86 16.18 -13.06
N GLN A 109 -3.34 15.63 -11.95
CA GLN A 109 -3.43 14.20 -11.65
C GLN A 109 -4.88 13.74 -11.45
N VAL A 110 -5.77 14.61 -10.93
CA VAL A 110 -7.18 14.26 -10.70
C VAL A 110 -7.84 13.79 -12.00
N SER A 111 -7.62 14.49 -13.11
CA SER A 111 -8.17 14.13 -14.43
C SER A 111 -7.57 12.84 -14.98
N GLU A 112 -6.25 12.66 -14.85
CA GLU A 112 -5.54 11.46 -15.30
C GLU A 112 -5.98 10.22 -14.51
N ILE A 113 -6.08 10.34 -13.18
CA ILE A 113 -6.58 9.31 -12.28
C ILE A 113 -8.01 8.92 -12.64
N PHE A 114 -8.89 9.91 -12.88
CA PHE A 114 -10.27 9.64 -13.27
C PHE A 114 -10.34 8.85 -14.58
N LYS A 115 -9.56 9.26 -15.59
CA LYS A 115 -9.49 8.56 -16.87
C LYS A 115 -8.92 7.15 -16.73
N ALA A 116 -7.93 6.95 -15.85
CA ALA A 116 -7.37 5.64 -15.57
C ALA A 116 -8.37 4.69 -14.88
N VAL A 117 -9.28 5.21 -14.05
CA VAL A 117 -10.30 4.41 -13.35
C VAL A 117 -11.51 4.12 -14.23
N TYR A 118 -12.01 5.13 -14.97
CA TYR A 118 -13.28 5.06 -15.69
C TYR A 118 -13.15 4.94 -17.21
N GLY A 119 -11.93 4.99 -17.75
CA GLY A 119 -11.65 4.88 -19.19
C GLY A 119 -12.07 6.09 -20.03
N CYS A 120 -12.67 7.11 -19.44
CA CYS A 120 -13.22 8.28 -20.14
C CYS A 120 -13.06 9.58 -19.34
N SER A 121 -13.39 10.72 -19.95
CA SER A 121 -13.38 12.01 -19.25
C SER A 121 -14.58 12.11 -18.29
N LYS A 122 -14.48 12.94 -17.24
CA LYS A 122 -15.62 13.22 -16.34
C LYS A 122 -16.85 13.71 -17.11
N ARG A 123 -16.66 14.53 -18.15
CA ARG A 123 -17.77 15.06 -18.97
C ARG A 123 -18.52 13.92 -19.66
N ASP A 124 -17.80 12.98 -20.26
CA ASP A 124 -18.40 11.86 -20.98
C ASP A 124 -19.02 10.86 -19.99
N TYR A 125 -18.36 10.62 -18.86
CA TYR A 125 -18.88 9.78 -17.79
C TYR A 125 -20.23 10.30 -17.25
N LEU A 126 -20.34 11.60 -16.97
CA LEU A 126 -21.58 12.20 -16.49
C LEU A 126 -22.71 12.13 -17.54
N LYS A 127 -22.38 12.30 -18.83
CA LYS A 127 -23.32 12.15 -19.94
C LYS A 127 -23.82 10.71 -20.07
N LEU A 128 -22.91 9.73 -20.04
CA LEU A 128 -23.24 8.30 -20.16
C LEU A 128 -24.12 7.80 -19.01
N ASN A 129 -23.91 8.33 -17.81
CA ASN A 129 -24.62 7.90 -16.61
C ASN A 129 -25.82 8.79 -16.25
N ASN A 130 -26.19 9.76 -17.09
CA ASN A 130 -27.29 10.73 -16.83
C ASN A 130 -27.18 11.45 -15.47
N ILE A 131 -25.96 11.70 -14.98
CA ILE A 131 -25.73 12.33 -13.68
C ILE A 131 -25.76 13.85 -13.86
N LYS A 132 -26.74 14.52 -13.23
CA LYS A 132 -26.80 15.99 -13.21
C LYS A 132 -25.66 16.54 -12.36
N LYS A 133 -24.96 17.56 -12.86
CA LYS A 133 -24.01 18.34 -12.06
C LYS A 133 -24.75 18.93 -10.85
N ALA A 134 -24.20 18.76 -9.65
CA ALA A 134 -24.51 19.67 -8.56
C ALA A 134 -24.02 21.07 -9.02
N GLY A 135 -24.97 21.98 -9.19
CA GLY A 135 -24.72 23.37 -9.58
C GLY A 135 -24.00 24.12 -8.49
#